data_AF-A0A5B7W358-F1
#
_entry.id   AF-A0A5B7W358-F1
#
_cell.length_a   1.000
_cell.length_b   1.000
_cell.length_c   1.000
_cell.angle_alpha   90.00
_cell.angle_beta   90.00
_cell.angle_gamma   90.00
#
_symmetry.space_group_name_H-M   'P 1'
#
loop_
_entity.id
_entity.type
_entity.pdbx_description
1 polymer ?
#
loop_
_entity_poly.entity_id
_entity_poly.type
_entity_poly.pdbx_seq_one_letter_code
_entity_poly.pdbx_strand_id
1 'polypeptide(L)'
;MSRLLFLTFAGLVLCSSQALADTLKISVIGAGNVGGTLGTLWVKAGHSVMFSSRHPEELADLVKAAGPNARAGTVSDAASWGDVIVLSVPYGAMPTLSKQLKGRLEGKVVFSTSNPFSGRDGDIGRQALEQGVALADQQYLPGVHLVRAFNAIGYASMKSQSGKGKAIATFADDAQARDLGARLVRDAGFIPVLLPLARADEGLPGGPASGVLSEAELKQKLGL
;
A
#
# COMPACT_ATOMS: atom_id res chain seq x y z
N MET A 1 -63.08 15.77 -30.53
CA MET A 1 -62.44 14.44 -30.63
C MET A 1 -61.21 14.64 -31.51
N SER A 2 -59.95 14.49 -31.12
CA SER A 2 -59.31 13.64 -30.13
C SER A 2 -58.03 14.33 -29.61
N ARG A 3 -57.66 14.04 -28.37
CA ARG A 3 -56.46 14.54 -27.67
C ARG A 3 -55.20 13.85 -28.22
N LEU A 4 -54.06 14.55 -28.27
CA LEU A 4 -52.75 13.89 -28.22
C LEU A 4 -51.80 14.73 -27.34
N LEU A 5 -51.63 14.26 -26.12
CA LEU A 5 -50.66 14.76 -25.15
C LEU A 5 -49.33 14.03 -25.43
N PHE A 6 -48.30 14.74 -25.87
CA PHE A 6 -46.94 14.19 -25.90
C PHE A 6 -46.30 14.39 -24.52
N LEU A 7 -46.22 13.31 -23.74
CA LEU A 7 -45.43 13.24 -22.52
C LEU A 7 -44.00 12.84 -22.92
N THR A 8 -43.08 13.81 -22.91
CA THR A 8 -41.64 13.56 -22.99
C THR A 8 -41.15 13.02 -21.64
N PHE A 9 -40.87 11.73 -21.58
CA PHE A 9 -40.13 11.13 -20.48
C PHE A 9 -38.66 11.56 -20.59
N ALA A 10 -38.25 12.51 -19.75
CA ALA A 10 -36.84 12.76 -19.50
C ALA A 10 -36.28 11.55 -18.72
N GLY A 11 -35.60 10.65 -19.43
CA GLY A 11 -34.85 9.57 -18.82
C GLY A 11 -33.72 10.17 -17.99
N LEU A 12 -33.88 10.16 -16.68
CA LEU A 12 -32.81 10.41 -15.74
C LEU A 12 -31.83 9.24 -15.89
N VAL A 13 -30.78 9.42 -16.69
CA VAL A 13 -29.62 8.53 -16.66
C VAL A 13 -28.98 8.76 -15.30
N LEU A 14 -29.40 7.95 -14.32
CA LEU A 14 -28.60 7.69 -13.13
C LEU A 14 -27.30 7.10 -13.67
N CYS A 15 -26.29 7.94 -13.81
CA CYS A 15 -24.90 7.52 -13.89
C CYS A 15 -24.59 6.88 -12.54
N SER A 16 -25.06 5.65 -12.36
CA SER A 16 -24.66 4.78 -11.27
C SER A 16 -23.16 4.64 -11.39
N SER A 17 -22.45 5.36 -10.53
CA SER A 17 -21.01 5.32 -10.26
C SER A 17 -20.36 4.06 -10.81
N GLN A 18 -19.79 4.15 -12.02
CA GLN A 18 -18.89 3.12 -12.51
C GLN A 18 -17.70 3.08 -11.55
N ALA A 19 -17.49 1.91 -10.95
CA ALA A 19 -16.51 1.56 -9.92
C ALA A 19 -16.97 1.71 -8.46
N LEU A 20 -17.89 0.85 -8.02
CA LEU A 20 -17.49 -0.03 -6.91
C LEU A 20 -16.29 -0.82 -7.43
N ALA A 21 -15.09 -0.27 -7.27
CA ALA A 21 -13.88 -0.91 -7.75
C ALA A 21 -13.75 -2.27 -7.06
N ASP A 22 -13.62 -3.35 -7.82
CA ASP A 22 -13.65 -4.74 -7.33
C ASP A 22 -12.86 -4.93 -6.03
N THR A 23 -13.47 -5.55 -5.03
CA THR A 23 -12.83 -5.89 -3.75
C THR A 23 -11.52 -6.64 -4.00
N LEU A 24 -10.39 -6.03 -3.64
CA LEU A 24 -9.07 -6.66 -3.69
C LEU A 24 -8.86 -7.63 -2.51
N LYS A 25 -8.07 -8.69 -2.73
CA LYS A 25 -7.46 -9.49 -1.67
C LYS A 25 -6.06 -8.96 -1.38
N ILE A 26 -5.90 -8.34 -0.22
CA ILE A 26 -4.66 -7.69 0.21
C ILE A 26 -4.04 -8.50 1.35
N SER A 27 -2.83 -8.98 1.15
CA SER A 27 -2.08 -9.68 2.18
C SER A 27 -1.06 -8.76 2.81
N VAL A 28 -1.21 -8.44 4.09
CA VAL A 28 -0.27 -7.60 4.85
C VAL A 28 0.72 -8.49 5.59
N ILE A 29 1.93 -8.61 5.06
CA ILE A 29 3.05 -9.28 5.72
C ILE A 29 3.80 -8.27 6.57
N GLY A 30 3.65 -8.38 7.89
CA GLY A 30 4.13 -7.39 8.86
C GLY A 30 2.98 -6.59 9.46
N ALA A 31 2.10 -7.27 10.20
CA ALA A 31 0.92 -6.69 10.85
C ALA A 31 1.22 -5.89 12.16
N GLY A 32 2.38 -5.22 12.23
CA GLY A 32 2.70 -4.29 13.31
C GLY A 32 2.02 -2.93 13.14
N ASN A 33 2.55 -1.88 13.75
CA ASN A 33 1.93 -0.54 13.72
C ASN A 33 1.57 -0.03 12.30
N VAL A 34 2.48 -0.14 11.34
CA VAL A 34 2.24 0.34 9.96
C VAL A 34 1.29 -0.58 9.20
N GLY A 35 1.65 -1.85 9.02
CA GLY A 35 0.81 -2.80 8.29
C GLY A 35 -0.58 -3.00 8.90
N GLY A 36 -0.68 -3.08 10.23
CA GLY A 36 -1.96 -3.17 10.95
C GLY A 36 -2.84 -1.94 10.71
N THR A 37 -2.26 -0.74 10.73
CA THR A 37 -2.99 0.51 10.44
C THR A 37 -3.49 0.54 9.01
N LEU A 38 -2.61 0.33 8.03
CA LEU A 38 -2.98 0.39 6.61
C LEU A 38 -3.96 -0.73 6.23
N GLY A 39 -3.71 -1.96 6.68
CA GLY A 39 -4.64 -3.06 6.50
C GLY A 39 -6.03 -2.76 7.08
N THR A 40 -6.10 -2.12 8.25
CA THR A 40 -7.39 -1.70 8.82
C THR A 40 -8.08 -0.64 7.96
N LEU A 41 -7.33 0.32 7.42
CA LEU A 41 -7.89 1.32 6.50
C LEU A 41 -8.45 0.64 5.24
N TRP A 42 -7.74 -0.34 4.67
CA TRP A 42 -8.20 -1.08 3.51
C TRP A 42 -9.40 -1.99 3.79
N VAL A 43 -9.49 -2.61 4.98
CA VAL A 43 -10.71 -3.33 5.40
C VAL A 43 -11.91 -2.36 5.42
N LYS A 44 -11.73 -1.17 5.99
CA LYS A 44 -12.77 -0.14 6.04
C LYS A 44 -13.14 0.42 4.67
N ALA A 45 -12.22 0.39 3.71
CA ALA A 45 -12.47 0.71 2.31
C ALA A 45 -13.19 -0.42 1.54
N GLY A 46 -13.47 -1.55 2.19
CA GLY A 46 -14.23 -2.66 1.59
C GLY A 46 -13.37 -3.77 0.99
N HIS A 47 -12.05 -3.76 1.20
CA HIS A 47 -11.16 -4.84 0.74
C HIS A 47 -11.18 -6.04 1.68
N SER A 48 -10.86 -7.21 1.14
CA SER A 48 -10.54 -8.40 1.93
C SER A 48 -9.08 -8.34 2.33
N VAL A 49 -8.77 -8.43 3.63
CA VAL A 49 -7.39 -8.30 4.11
C VAL A 49 -6.98 -9.51 4.94
N MET A 50 -5.83 -10.10 4.63
CA MET A 50 -5.16 -11.09 5.47
C MET A 50 -3.97 -10.42 6.15
N PHE A 51 -4.03 -10.33 7.47
CA PHE A 51 -2.90 -9.90 8.29
C PHE A 51 -1.99 -11.09 8.59
N SER A 52 -0.69 -10.87 8.45
CA SER A 52 0.31 -11.88 8.72
C SER A 52 1.46 -11.31 9.53
N SER A 53 1.98 -12.15 10.40
CA SER A 53 3.14 -11.89 11.24
C SER A 53 3.89 -13.22 11.47
N ARG A 54 4.92 -13.20 12.31
CA ARG A 54 5.59 -14.43 12.79
C ARG A 54 4.72 -15.24 13.76
N HIS A 55 3.77 -14.57 14.40
CA HIS A 55 2.87 -15.08 15.43
C HIS A 55 1.42 -14.70 15.05
N PRO A 56 0.86 -15.26 13.96
CA PRO A 56 -0.47 -14.88 13.49
C PRO A 56 -1.59 -15.12 14.52
N GLU A 57 -1.38 -16.03 15.46
CA GLU A 57 -2.24 -16.28 16.62
C GLU A 57 -2.44 -15.04 17.51
N GLU A 58 -1.45 -14.14 17.56
CA GLU A 58 -1.51 -12.90 18.34
C GLU A 58 -2.33 -11.80 17.63
N LEU A 59 -2.75 -12.01 16.38
CA LEU A 59 -3.45 -11.01 15.58
C LEU A 59 -4.97 -11.00 15.78
N ALA A 60 -5.50 -11.80 16.71
CA ALA A 60 -6.94 -11.93 16.94
C ALA A 60 -7.63 -10.57 17.23
N ASP A 61 -7.03 -9.76 18.09
CA ASP A 61 -7.58 -8.44 18.43
C ASP A 61 -7.51 -7.45 17.26
N LEU A 62 -6.44 -7.50 16.47
CA LEU A 62 -6.31 -6.69 15.25
C LEU A 62 -7.38 -7.06 14.23
N VAL A 63 -7.57 -8.35 13.97
CA VAL A 63 -8.59 -8.85 13.03
C VAL A 63 -9.99 -8.41 13.48
N LYS A 64 -10.30 -8.60 14.77
CA LYS A 64 -11.58 -8.19 15.36
C LYS A 64 -11.81 -6.68 15.23
N ALA A 65 -10.78 -5.87 15.53
CA ALA A 65 -10.86 -4.41 15.45
C ALA A 65 -10.93 -3.89 14.00
N ALA A 66 -10.31 -4.60 13.05
CA ALA A 66 -10.30 -4.22 11.65
C ALA A 66 -11.67 -4.40 10.98
N GLY A 67 -12.38 -5.50 11.29
CA GLY A 67 -13.75 -5.74 10.85
C GLY A 67 -13.94 -7.04 10.07
N PRO A 68 -15.13 -7.29 9.51
CA PRO A 68 -15.54 -8.62 9.02
C PRO A 68 -14.75 -9.13 7.81
N ASN A 69 -14.12 -8.25 7.03
CA ASN A 69 -13.30 -8.63 5.87
C ASN A 69 -11.83 -8.89 6.23
N ALA A 70 -11.49 -8.85 7.53
CA ALA A 70 -10.17 -9.16 8.04
C ALA A 70 -10.04 -10.65 8.42
N ARG A 71 -8.85 -11.20 8.20
CA ARG A 71 -8.42 -12.50 8.75
C ARG A 71 -6.95 -12.48 9.09
N ALA A 72 -6.50 -13.47 9.87
CA ALA A 72 -5.08 -13.72 10.12
C ALA A 72 -4.62 -14.98 9.37
N GLY A 73 -3.34 -15.05 9.01
CA GLY A 73 -2.74 -16.21 8.36
C GLY A 73 -1.21 -16.20 8.45
N THR A 74 -0.59 -17.34 8.17
CA THR A 74 0.87 -17.43 8.11
C THR A 74 1.42 -16.62 6.93
N VAL A 75 2.72 -16.36 6.92
CA VAL A 75 3.38 -15.67 5.80
C VAL A 75 3.18 -16.44 4.47
N SER A 76 3.14 -17.77 4.52
CA SER A 76 2.88 -18.62 3.35
C SER A 76 1.42 -18.50 2.87
N ASP A 77 0.46 -18.45 3.79
CA ASP A 77 -0.96 -18.25 3.44
C ASP A 77 -1.14 -16.88 2.78
N ALA A 78 -0.53 -15.84 3.36
CA ALA A 78 -0.57 -14.48 2.85
C ALA A 78 -0.05 -14.39 1.41
N ALA A 79 1.11 -14.98 1.14
CA ALA A 79 1.70 -15.00 -0.20
C ALA A 79 0.84 -15.74 -1.24
N SER A 80 0.15 -16.79 -0.80
CA SER A 80 -0.67 -17.62 -1.69
C SER A 80 -2.06 -17.01 -1.95
N TRP A 81 -2.60 -16.32 -0.95
CA TRP A 81 -3.98 -15.82 -0.97
C TRP A 81 -4.13 -14.42 -1.59
N GLY A 82 -3.14 -13.53 -1.39
CA GLY A 82 -3.23 -12.14 -1.79
C GLY A 82 -2.98 -11.91 -3.29
N ASP A 83 -3.81 -11.07 -3.89
CA ASP A 83 -3.59 -10.53 -5.23
C ASP A 83 -2.56 -9.39 -5.19
N VAL A 84 -2.59 -8.61 -4.09
CA VAL A 84 -1.58 -7.61 -3.75
C VAL A 84 -0.95 -7.97 -2.41
N ILE A 85 0.38 -7.92 -2.35
CA ILE A 85 1.14 -8.19 -1.12
C ILE A 85 1.66 -6.86 -0.58
N VAL A 86 1.30 -6.53 0.65
CA VAL A 86 1.82 -5.38 1.37
C VAL A 86 2.94 -5.87 2.29
N LEU A 87 4.12 -5.31 2.11
CA LEU A 87 5.30 -5.67 2.88
C LEU A 87 5.66 -4.55 3.85
N SER A 88 5.44 -4.82 5.15
CA SER A 88 5.63 -3.87 6.25
C SER A 88 6.50 -4.48 7.35
N VAL A 89 7.71 -4.93 6.99
CA VAL A 89 8.66 -5.59 7.90
C VAL A 89 9.92 -4.75 8.12
N PRO A 90 10.64 -4.94 9.24
CA PRO A 90 12.00 -4.44 9.38
C PRO A 90 12.89 -4.92 8.23
N TYR A 91 13.77 -4.06 7.71
CA TYR A 91 14.58 -4.37 6.54
C TYR A 91 15.57 -5.51 6.80
N GLY A 92 16.04 -5.67 8.05
CA GLY A 92 16.88 -6.81 8.44
C GLY A 92 16.21 -8.18 8.29
N ALA A 93 14.87 -8.23 8.17
CA ALA A 93 14.13 -9.47 7.92
C ALA A 93 14.07 -9.87 6.44
N MET A 94 14.43 -8.97 5.51
CA MET A 94 14.29 -9.21 4.07
C MET A 94 15.03 -10.47 3.57
N PRO A 95 16.26 -10.81 4.02
CA PRO A 95 16.94 -12.01 3.53
C PRO A 95 16.20 -13.31 3.89
N THR A 96 15.71 -13.41 5.11
CA THR A 96 14.95 -14.60 5.56
C THR A 96 13.59 -14.66 4.88
N LEU A 97 12.90 -13.52 4.79
CA LEU A 97 11.58 -13.45 4.18
C LEU A 97 11.63 -13.74 2.68
N SER A 98 12.61 -13.21 1.96
CA SER A 98 12.85 -13.48 0.54
C SER A 98 13.01 -14.98 0.29
N LYS A 99 13.81 -15.68 1.11
CA LYS A 99 13.97 -17.14 1.03
C LYS A 99 12.64 -17.86 1.25
N GLN A 100 11.86 -17.44 2.25
CA GLN A 100 10.55 -18.03 2.56
C GLN A 100 9.53 -17.83 1.44
N LEU A 101 9.59 -16.68 0.74
CA LEU A 101 8.66 -16.27 -0.30
C LEU A 101 9.12 -16.59 -1.73
N LYS A 102 10.27 -17.26 -1.87
CA LYS A 102 10.90 -17.55 -3.16
C LYS A 102 9.90 -18.20 -4.15
N GLY A 103 9.74 -17.56 -5.31
CA GLY A 103 8.86 -18.01 -6.39
C GLY A 103 7.35 -17.84 -6.14
N ARG A 104 6.93 -17.33 -4.98
CA ARG A 104 5.50 -17.15 -4.64
C ARG A 104 4.96 -15.78 -5.03
N LEU A 105 5.84 -14.81 -5.26
CA LEU A 105 5.49 -13.41 -5.52
C LEU A 105 5.64 -12.97 -6.98
N GLU A 106 6.15 -13.85 -7.83
CA GLU A 106 6.40 -13.53 -9.24
C GLU A 106 5.12 -13.03 -9.94
N GLY A 107 5.23 -11.91 -10.63
CA GLY A 107 4.12 -11.23 -11.31
C GLY A 107 3.08 -10.58 -10.38
N LYS A 108 3.25 -10.62 -9.05
CA LYS A 108 2.36 -9.92 -8.11
C LYS A 108 2.81 -8.48 -7.90
N VAL A 109 1.86 -7.61 -7.55
CA VAL A 109 2.19 -6.30 -7.00
C VAL A 109 2.63 -6.45 -5.55
N VAL A 110 3.82 -5.93 -5.24
CA VAL A 110 4.32 -5.81 -3.87
C VAL A 110 4.38 -4.35 -3.48
N PHE A 111 3.56 -3.97 -2.49
CA PHE A 111 3.49 -2.65 -1.91
C PHE A 111 4.35 -2.60 -0.65
N SER A 112 5.56 -2.05 -0.78
CA SER A 112 6.53 -1.94 0.31
C SER A 112 6.34 -0.63 1.08
N THR A 113 6.23 -0.76 2.40
CA THR A 113 6.24 0.37 3.35
C THR A 113 7.50 0.37 4.23
N SER A 114 8.47 -0.49 3.90
CA SER A 114 9.66 -0.75 4.71
C SER A 114 10.74 0.29 4.47
N ASN A 115 11.42 0.70 5.55
CA ASN A 115 12.61 1.55 5.49
C ASN A 115 13.81 0.81 6.10
N PRO A 116 14.99 0.86 5.46
CA PRO A 116 16.24 0.44 6.06
C PRO A 116 16.69 1.43 7.14
N PHE A 117 17.02 0.91 8.32
CA PHE A 117 17.67 1.66 9.39
C PHE A 117 18.90 0.88 9.83
N SER A 118 20.11 1.37 9.56
CA SER A 118 21.36 0.66 9.86
C SER A 118 21.50 0.24 11.33
N GLY A 119 21.03 1.07 12.27
CA GLY A 119 21.05 0.73 13.70
C GLY A 119 20.11 -0.42 14.11
N ARG A 120 18.99 -0.61 13.39
CA ARG A 120 18.01 -1.68 13.65
C ARG A 120 18.30 -2.93 12.80
N ASP A 121 18.70 -2.71 11.55
CA ASP A 121 18.78 -3.72 10.50
C ASP A 121 20.23 -4.16 10.19
N GLY A 122 21.22 -3.62 10.91
CA GLY A 122 22.63 -3.96 10.77
C GLY A 122 23.16 -3.72 9.35
N ASP A 123 24.01 -4.63 8.89
CA ASP A 123 24.63 -4.54 7.56
C ASP A 123 23.60 -4.60 6.44
N ILE A 124 22.49 -5.33 6.61
CA ILE A 124 21.40 -5.39 5.63
C ILE A 124 20.80 -3.99 5.40
N GLY A 125 20.54 -3.25 6.47
CA GLY A 125 20.06 -1.88 6.38
C GLY A 125 21.09 -0.94 5.77
N ARG A 126 22.37 -1.10 6.13
CA ARG A 126 23.45 -0.26 5.59
C ARG A 126 23.61 -0.45 4.08
N GLN A 127 23.69 -1.69 3.63
CA GLN A 127 23.80 -2.03 2.20
C GLN A 127 22.60 -1.54 1.41
N ALA A 128 21.38 -1.65 1.96
CA ALA A 128 20.17 -1.13 1.34
C ALA A 128 20.19 0.40 1.14
N LEU A 129 20.75 1.13 2.10
CA LEU A 129 20.94 2.58 1.98
C LEU A 129 22.03 2.94 0.96
N GLU A 130 23.15 2.22 0.96
CA GLU A 130 24.27 2.46 0.04
C GLU A 130 23.88 2.20 -1.43
N GLN A 131 23.06 1.20 -1.70
CA GLN A 131 22.64 0.83 -3.05
C GLN A 131 21.42 1.61 -3.56
N GLY A 132 20.64 2.24 -2.67
CA GLY A 132 19.33 2.82 -2.97
C GLY A 132 18.18 1.84 -2.73
N VAL A 133 17.12 2.31 -2.09
CA VAL A 133 16.13 1.42 -1.44
C VAL A 133 15.27 0.62 -2.43
N ALA A 134 15.01 1.17 -3.63
CA ALA A 134 14.25 0.46 -4.65
C ALA A 134 15.04 -0.71 -5.24
N LEU A 135 16.34 -0.53 -5.51
CA LEU A 135 17.22 -1.60 -5.97
C LEU A 135 17.38 -2.68 -4.90
N ALA A 136 17.48 -2.26 -3.64
CA ALA A 136 17.51 -3.17 -2.49
C ALA A 136 16.24 -4.03 -2.40
N ASP A 137 15.05 -3.44 -2.56
CA ASP A 137 13.79 -4.17 -2.57
C ASP A 137 13.76 -5.19 -3.73
N GLN A 138 14.16 -4.78 -4.94
CA GLN A 138 14.20 -5.64 -6.12
C GLN A 138 15.19 -6.81 -5.99
N GLN A 139 16.31 -6.61 -5.28
CA GLN A 139 17.26 -7.68 -4.98
C GLN A 139 16.60 -8.81 -4.16
N TYR A 140 15.75 -8.46 -3.19
CA TYR A 140 15.05 -9.44 -2.34
C TYR A 140 13.76 -9.95 -2.95
N LEU A 141 13.16 -9.22 -3.88
CA LEU A 141 11.85 -9.49 -4.46
C LEU A 141 11.94 -9.53 -6.00
N PRO A 142 12.71 -10.46 -6.58
CA PRO A 142 12.84 -10.53 -8.02
C PRO A 142 11.49 -10.89 -8.68
N GLY A 143 11.20 -10.26 -9.82
CA GLY A 143 10.02 -10.57 -10.64
C GLY A 143 8.70 -9.99 -10.14
N VAL A 144 8.72 -9.09 -9.14
CA VAL A 144 7.51 -8.42 -8.64
C VAL A 144 7.29 -7.05 -9.30
N HIS A 145 6.04 -6.62 -9.34
CA HIS A 145 5.65 -5.25 -9.67
C HIS A 145 5.76 -4.39 -8.40
N LEU A 146 6.88 -3.69 -8.23
CA LEU A 146 7.19 -2.99 -6.99
C LEU A 146 6.51 -1.63 -6.89
N VAL A 147 5.85 -1.39 -5.75
CA VAL A 147 5.37 -0.08 -5.31
C VAL A 147 6.01 0.26 -3.98
N ARG A 148 6.49 1.51 -3.81
CA ARG A 148 6.86 2.05 -2.50
C ARG A 148 5.98 3.24 -2.16
N ALA A 149 5.36 3.20 -0.98
CA ALA A 149 4.54 4.30 -0.48
C ALA A 149 4.33 4.18 1.03
N PHE A 150 3.79 5.24 1.66
CA PHE A 150 3.57 5.38 3.10
C PHE A 150 4.83 5.29 3.98
N ASN A 151 6.00 5.04 3.42
CA ASN A 151 7.24 4.89 4.18
C ASN A 151 7.81 6.23 4.68
N ALA A 152 7.26 7.38 4.25
CA ALA A 152 7.68 8.73 4.63
C ALA A 152 6.92 9.33 5.84
N ILE A 153 5.89 8.66 6.36
CA ILE A 153 5.08 9.13 7.51
C ILE A 153 4.91 8.05 8.58
N GLY A 154 4.68 8.47 9.82
CA GLY A 154 4.42 7.55 10.93
C GLY A 154 2.99 6.99 10.91
N TYR A 155 2.81 5.78 11.45
CA TYR A 155 1.51 5.10 11.52
C TYR A 155 0.40 5.94 12.21
N ALA A 156 0.76 6.71 13.25
CA ALA A 156 -0.19 7.60 13.92
C ALA A 156 -0.72 8.69 12.99
N SER A 157 0.12 9.18 12.06
CA SER A 157 -0.29 10.10 11.00
C SER A 157 -1.15 9.39 9.95
N MET A 158 -0.79 8.17 9.53
CA MET A 158 -1.62 7.37 8.62
C MET A 158 -3.06 7.23 9.14
N LYS A 159 -3.21 6.90 10.43
CA LYS A 159 -4.53 6.77 11.09
C LYS A 159 -5.25 8.11 11.20
N SER A 160 -4.58 9.15 11.69
CA SER A 160 -5.22 10.42 12.03
C SER A 160 -5.46 11.34 10.83
N GLN A 161 -4.79 11.11 9.70
CA GLN A 161 -4.84 11.97 8.51
C GLN A 161 -5.55 11.33 7.31
N SER A 162 -5.93 10.05 7.40
CA SER A 162 -6.78 9.40 6.41
C SER A 162 -8.07 10.21 6.19
N GLY A 163 -8.40 10.47 4.93
CA GLY A 163 -9.57 11.26 4.51
C GLY A 163 -9.41 12.78 4.67
N LYS A 164 -8.22 13.28 5.04
CA LYS A 164 -7.98 14.72 5.28
C LYS A 164 -7.23 15.44 4.16
N GLY A 165 -7.32 14.91 2.93
CA GLY A 165 -6.70 15.53 1.74
C GLY A 165 -5.16 15.59 1.80
N LYS A 166 -4.53 14.63 2.48
CA LYS A 166 -3.07 14.53 2.57
C LYS A 166 -2.52 13.63 1.47
N ALA A 167 -1.34 13.98 0.98
CA ALA A 167 -0.70 13.31 -0.14
C ALA A 167 0.40 12.35 0.31
N ILE A 168 0.63 11.31 -0.50
CA ILE A 168 1.65 10.28 -0.30
C ILE A 168 2.43 10.12 -1.59
N ALA A 169 3.76 10.33 -1.51
CA ALA A 169 4.66 9.98 -2.60
C ALA A 169 4.58 8.47 -2.83
N THR A 170 4.33 8.09 -4.08
CA THR A 170 4.10 6.70 -4.50
C THR A 170 5.03 6.39 -5.66
N PHE A 171 6.02 5.53 -5.43
CA PHE A 171 7.08 5.22 -6.38
C PHE A 171 6.81 3.88 -7.05
N ALA A 172 6.68 3.88 -8.38
CA ALA A 172 6.42 2.70 -9.20
C ALA A 172 6.72 2.98 -10.68
N ASP A 173 7.29 2.00 -11.38
CA ASP A 173 7.70 2.15 -12.79
C ASP A 173 6.70 1.54 -13.78
N ASP A 174 6.21 0.32 -13.53
CA ASP A 174 5.29 -0.34 -14.46
C ASP A 174 3.82 0.06 -14.25
N ALA A 175 3.01 -0.08 -15.29
CA ALA A 175 1.62 0.37 -15.29
C ALA A 175 0.78 -0.30 -14.19
N GLN A 176 0.95 -1.61 -13.98
CA GLN A 176 0.17 -2.36 -13.00
C GLN A 176 0.50 -1.92 -11.57
N ALA A 177 1.79 -1.76 -11.24
CA ALA A 177 2.26 -1.23 -9.97
C ALA A 177 1.72 0.18 -9.73
N ARG A 178 1.78 1.06 -10.75
CA ARG A 178 1.31 2.44 -10.64
C ARG A 178 -0.19 2.52 -10.38
N ASP A 179 -0.98 1.74 -11.11
CA ASP A 179 -2.44 1.74 -10.98
C ASP A 179 -2.90 1.19 -9.63
N LEU A 180 -2.39 0.02 -9.23
CA LEU A 180 -2.73 -0.60 -7.95
C LEU A 180 -2.15 0.19 -6.77
N GLY A 181 -0.94 0.74 -6.91
CA GLY A 181 -0.33 1.61 -5.90
C GLY A 181 -1.15 2.86 -5.65
N ALA A 182 -1.52 3.59 -6.71
CA ALA A 182 -2.37 4.77 -6.63
C ALA A 182 -3.74 4.44 -6.05
N ARG A 183 -4.32 3.30 -6.42
CA ARG A 183 -5.59 2.82 -5.86
C ARG A 183 -5.49 2.57 -4.36
N LEU A 184 -4.51 1.80 -3.89
CA LEU A 184 -4.36 1.50 -2.46
C LEU A 184 -4.09 2.75 -1.63
N VAL A 185 -3.38 3.74 -2.16
CA VAL A 185 -3.20 5.03 -1.48
C VAL A 185 -4.52 5.80 -1.36
N ARG A 186 -5.33 5.84 -2.43
CA ARG A 186 -6.67 6.45 -2.42
C ARG A 186 -7.62 5.73 -1.46
N ASP A 187 -7.63 4.40 -1.50
CA ASP A 187 -8.51 3.57 -0.68
C ASP A 187 -8.09 3.63 0.81
N ALA A 188 -6.82 3.95 1.11
CA ALA A 188 -6.38 4.31 2.46
C ALA A 188 -6.74 5.75 2.88
N GLY A 189 -7.34 6.55 1.99
CA GLY A 189 -7.81 7.92 2.24
C GLY A 189 -6.79 9.03 1.95
N PHE A 190 -5.83 8.79 1.06
CA PHE A 190 -4.77 9.74 0.72
C PHE A 190 -4.71 10.04 -0.79
N ILE A 191 -4.02 11.11 -1.17
CA ILE A 191 -3.80 11.49 -2.57
C ILE A 191 -2.44 10.94 -3.05
N PRO A 192 -2.38 10.02 -4.02
CA PRO A 192 -1.12 9.54 -4.54
C PRO A 192 -0.45 10.58 -5.43
N VAL A 193 0.83 10.85 -5.20
CA VAL A 193 1.71 11.55 -6.16
C VAL A 193 2.65 10.50 -6.73
N LEU A 194 2.44 10.14 -8.01
CA LEU A 194 3.18 9.07 -8.67
C LEU A 194 4.53 9.54 -9.18
N LEU A 195 5.59 8.81 -8.83
CA LEU A 195 6.99 9.05 -9.20
C LEU A 195 7.64 7.75 -9.70
N PRO A 196 8.73 7.81 -10.48
CA PRO A 196 9.51 6.62 -10.84
C PRO A 196 10.26 6.04 -9.63
N LEU A 197 10.53 4.73 -9.62
CA LEU A 197 11.27 4.04 -8.55
C LEU A 197 12.68 4.58 -8.37
N ALA A 198 13.29 5.12 -9.42
CA ALA A 198 14.60 5.77 -9.34
C ALA A 198 14.65 6.94 -8.33
N ARG A 199 13.49 7.47 -7.93
CA ARG A 199 13.36 8.55 -6.93
C ARG A 199 12.96 8.03 -5.54
N ALA A 200 12.87 6.72 -5.31
CA ALA A 200 12.31 6.15 -4.08
C ALA A 200 13.06 6.54 -2.79
N ASP A 201 14.34 6.91 -2.88
CA ASP A 201 15.12 7.39 -1.73
C ASP A 201 14.59 8.73 -1.19
N GLU A 202 13.91 9.52 -2.03
CA GLU A 202 13.23 10.76 -1.61
C GLU A 202 12.09 10.50 -0.62
N GLY A 203 11.57 9.26 -0.62
CA GLY A 203 10.55 8.76 0.30
C GLY A 203 11.08 8.23 1.63
N LEU A 204 12.40 8.14 1.82
CA LEU A 204 12.97 7.66 3.08
C LEU A 204 12.73 8.66 4.22
N PRO A 205 12.67 8.20 5.49
CA PRO A 205 12.52 9.06 6.65
C PRO A 205 13.61 10.14 6.69
N GLY A 206 13.20 11.40 6.81
CA GLY A 206 14.09 12.56 6.74
C GLY A 206 14.33 13.09 5.32
N GLY A 207 13.91 12.35 4.28
CA GLY A 207 13.93 12.78 2.88
C GLY A 207 12.87 13.83 2.54
N PRO A 208 12.91 14.41 1.33
CA PRO A 208 12.04 15.51 0.92
C PRO A 208 10.54 15.18 0.92
N ALA A 209 10.15 13.92 0.71
CA ALA A 209 8.74 13.51 0.79
C ALA A 209 8.25 13.32 2.25
N SER A 210 9.12 13.48 3.25
CA SER A 210 8.75 13.28 4.66
C SER A 210 7.78 14.34 5.17
N GLY A 211 6.85 13.88 6.01
CA GLY A 211 5.86 14.71 6.70
C GLY A 211 4.44 14.58 6.16
N VAL A 212 3.49 15.21 6.87
CA VAL A 212 2.08 15.21 6.51
C VAL A 212 1.80 16.42 5.62
N LEU A 213 1.79 16.19 4.30
CA LEU A 213 1.75 17.24 3.29
C LEU A 213 0.44 17.20 2.51
N SER A 214 -0.03 18.35 2.05
CA SER A 214 -0.97 18.44 0.93
C SER A 214 -0.28 18.02 -0.38
N GLU A 215 -1.06 17.80 -1.43
CA GLU A 215 -0.52 17.47 -2.75
C GLU A 215 0.38 18.59 -3.29
N ALA A 216 -0.02 19.85 -3.14
CA ALA A 216 0.75 21.01 -3.59
C ALA A 216 2.10 21.13 -2.86
N GLU A 217 2.11 20.99 -1.53
CA GLU A 217 3.34 21.02 -0.74
C GLU A 217 4.28 19.86 -1.10
N LEU A 218 3.72 18.67 -1.30
CA LEU A 218 4.52 17.51 -1.70
C LEU A 218 5.14 17.73 -3.09
N LYS A 219 4.36 18.16 -4.08
CA LYS A 219 4.87 18.48 -5.43
C LYS A 219 5.97 19.54 -5.38
N GLN A 220 5.76 20.61 -4.63
CA GLN A 220 6.76 21.66 -4.45
C GLN A 220 8.07 21.12 -3.87
N LYS A 221 8.02 20.30 -2.80
CA LYS A 221 9.22 19.70 -2.20
C LYS A 221 9.94 18.73 -3.13
N LEU A 222 9.21 18.11 -4.05
CA LEU A 222 9.74 17.16 -5.02
C LEU A 222 10.12 17.81 -6.36
N GLY A 223 9.99 19.14 -6.50
CA GLY A 223 10.29 19.85 -7.75
C GLY A 223 9.43 19.41 -8.92
N LEU A 224 8.15 19.10 -8.65
CA LEU A 224 7.13 18.72 -9.63
C LEU A 224 6.23 19.89 -10.02
#